data_AF-A0A069ARN5-F1
#
_entry.id   AF-A0A069ARN5-F1
#
_cell.length_a   1.000
_cell.length_b   1.000
_cell.length_c   1.000
_cell.angle_alpha   90.00
_cell.angle_beta   90.00
_cell.angle_gamma   90.00
#
_symmetry.space_group_name_H-M   'P 1'
#
loop_
_entity.id
_entity.type
_entity.pdbx_description
1 polymer ?
#
loop_
_entity_poly.entity_id
_entity_poly.type
_entity_poly.pdbx_seq_one_letter_code
_entity_poly.pdbx_strand_id
1 'polypeptide(L)' 'MLEYVYQDPKELMKRYREQIEHSDLPASQAMSFLKELEAGLNGYTYLEDE' A
#
# COMPACT_ATOMS: atom_id res chain seq x y z
N MET A 1 -10.67 7.18 -5.15
CA MET A 1 -11.83 6.54 -4.47
C MET A 1 -11.76 6.70 -2.95
N LEU A 2 -10.63 6.40 -2.32
CA LEU A 2 -10.46 6.50 -0.87
C LEU A 2 -10.78 7.89 -0.31
N GLU A 3 -10.40 8.96 -1.00
CA GLU A 3 -10.71 10.32 -0.57
C GLU A 3 -12.23 10.60 -0.52
N TYR A 4 -13.04 9.95 -1.37
CA TYR A 4 -14.50 10.10 -1.35
C TYR A 4 -15.15 9.45 -0.12
N VAL A 5 -14.45 8.55 0.57
CA VAL A 5 -14.87 7.94 1.83
C VAL A 5 -14.05 8.46 3.02
N TYR A 6 -13.47 9.66 2.87
CA TYR A 6 -12.69 10.34 3.91
C TYR A 6 -11.44 9.56 4.36
N GLN A 7 -10.86 8.74 3.48
CA GLN A 7 -9.56 8.12 3.69
C GLN A 7 -8.48 8.79 2.85
N ASP A 8 -7.44 9.30 3.53
CA ASP A 8 -6.26 9.84 2.86
C ASP A 8 -5.30 8.68 2.49
N PRO A 9 -5.07 8.41 1.19
CA PRO A 9 -4.15 7.37 0.75
C PRO A 9 -2.71 7.57 1.24
N LYS A 10 -2.29 8.82 1.50
CA LYS A 10 -0.95 9.12 2.03
C LYS A 10 -0.82 8.70 3.49
N GLU A 11 -1.85 8.95 4.28
CA GLU A 11 -1.91 8.51 5.68
C GLU A 11 -1.98 6.99 5.77
N LEU A 12 -2.71 6.34 4.85
CA LEU A 12 -2.75 4.89 4.74
C LEU A 12 -1.35 4.31 4.45
N MET A 13 -0.64 4.89 3.48
CA MET A 13 0.71 4.47 3.12
C MET A 13 1.68 4.62 4.30
N LYS A 14 1.60 5.74 5.02
CA LYS A 14 2.43 5.99 6.18
C LYS A 14 2.23 4.94 7.27
N ARG A 15 0.97 4.65 7.64
CA ARG A 15 0.65 3.63 8.65
C ARG A 15 1.09 2.23 8.23
N TYR A 16 0.92 1.89 6.96
CA TYR A 16 1.35 0.59 6.44
C TYR A 16 2.88 0.44 6.50
N ARG A 17 3.62 1.51 6.19
CA ARG A 17 5.07 1.55 6.35
C ARG A 17 5.50 1.35 7.80
N GLU A 18 4.86 2.03 8.74
CA GLU A 18 5.12 1.84 10.17
C GLU A 18 4.88 0.37 10.60
N GLN A 19 3.82 -0.26 10.10
CA GLN A 19 3.54 -1.69 10.38
C GLN A 19 4.62 -2.62 9.81
N ILE A 20 5.10 -2.35 8.59
CA ILE A 20 6.19 -3.11 7.96
C ILE A 20 7.50 -2.92 8.74
N GLU A 21 7.81 -1.70 9.18
CA GLU A 21 9.00 -1.40 9.97
C GLU A 21 8.99 -2.09 11.36
N HIS A 22 7.80 -2.34 11.91
CA HIS A 22 7.60 -3.12 13.14
C HIS A 22 7.44 -4.63 12.94
N SER A 23 7.49 -5.10 11.70
CA SER A 23 7.40 -6.53 11.37
C SER A 23 8.79 -7.17 11.29
N ASP A 24 8.89 -8.46 11.59
CA ASP A 24 10.11 -9.26 11.39
C ASP A 24 10.32 -9.67 9.92
N LEU A 25 9.83 -8.87 8.98
CA LEU A 25 9.96 -9.16 7.55
C LEU A 25 11.38 -8.87 7.05
N PRO A 26 11.94 -9.74 6.19
CA PRO A 26 13.15 -9.41 5.44
C PRO A 26 12.95 -8.13 4.62
N ALA A 27 13.98 -7.29 4.54
CA ALA A 27 13.92 -6.01 3.82
C ALA A 27 13.45 -6.15 2.36
N SER A 28 13.77 -7.26 1.70
CA SER A 28 13.31 -7.56 0.34
C SER A 28 11.79 -7.79 0.26
N GLN A 29 11.19 -8.50 1.23
CA GLN A 29 9.74 -8.68 1.31
C GLN A 29 9.02 -7.39 1.70
N ALA A 30 9.56 -6.67 2.68
CA ALA A 30 9.06 -5.36 3.10
C ALA A 30 8.96 -4.38 1.91
N MET A 31 10.02 -4.31 1.08
CA MET A 31 10.01 -3.50 -0.14
C MET A 31 9.00 -3.99 -1.19
N SER A 32 8.84 -5.31 -1.36
CA SER A 32 7.85 -5.86 -2.31
C SER A 32 6.44 -5.43 -1.94
N PHE A 33 6.07 -5.60 -0.67
CA PHE A 33 4.73 -5.27 -0.18
C PHE A 33 4.43 -3.77 -0.23
N LEU A 34 5.41 -2.92 0.09
CA LEU A 34 5.25 -1.47 -0.06
C LEU A 34 4.99 -1.07 -1.51
N LYS A 35 5.71 -1.70 -2.45
CA LYS A 35 5.56 -1.43 -3.88
C LYS A 35 4.22 -1.93 -4.41
N GLU A 36 3.77 -3.10 -3.98
CA GLU A 36 2.45 -3.63 -4.32
C GLU A 36 1.31 -2.74 -3.80
N LEU A 37 1.40 -2.28 -2.55
CA LEU A 37 0.41 -1.37 -1.99
C LEU A 37 0.38 -0.03 -2.74
N GLU A 38 1.55 0.53 -3.06
CA GLU A 38 1.65 1.78 -3.83
C GLU A 38 1.05 1.63 -5.23
N ALA A 39 1.33 0.50 -5.89
CA ALA A 39 0.74 0.17 -7.19
C ALA A 39 -0.78 0.02 -7.09
N GLY A 40 -1.30 -0.66 -6.06
CA GLY A 40 -2.74 -0.82 -5.86
C GLY A 40 -3.48 0.48 -5.51
N LEU A 41 -2.81 1.40 -4.78
CA LEU A 41 -3.39 2.69 -4.41
C LEU A 41 -3.46 3.69 -5.57
N ASN A 42 -2.48 3.63 -6.48
CA ASN A 42 -2.44 4.48 -7.68
C ASN A 42 -2.98 3.78 -8.93
N GLY A 43 -3.26 2.48 -8.83
CA GLY A 43 -3.74 1.65 -9.93
C GLY A 43 -5.17 1.97 -10.34
N TYR A 44 -5.56 1.40 -11.48
CA TYR A 44 -6.96 1.46 -11.91
C TYR A 44 -7.85 0.71 -10.92
N THR A 45 -9.07 1.20 -10.74
CA THR A 45 -10.08 0.60 -9.86
C THR A 45 -10.66 -0.71 -10.40
N TYR A 46 -10.29 -1.10 -11.61
CA TYR A 46 -10.71 -2.33 -12.25
C TYR A 46 -9.57 -3.36 -12.17
N LEU A 47 -9.95 -4.63 -12.20
CA LEU A 47 -8.99 -5.73 -12.20
C LEU A 47 -8.12 -5.65 -13.46
N GLU A 48 -6.84 -5.94 -13.32
CA GLU A 48 -5.99 -6.27 -14.46
C GLU A 48 -6.38 -7.67 -14.97
N ASP A 49 -6.40 -7.86 -16.29
CA ASP A 49 -6.60 -9.18 -16.87
C ASP A 49 -5.41 -10.09 -16.49
N GLU A 50 -5.69 -11.31 -16.00
CA GLU A 50 -4.71 -12.34 -15.58
C GLU A 50 -3.65 -12.70 -16.63
#